data_AF-A0A920LT60-F1
#
_entry.id   AF-A0A920LT60-F1
#
_cell.length_a   1.000
_cell.length_b   1.000
_cell.length_c   1.000
_cell.angle_alpha   90.00
_cell.angle_beta   90.00
_cell.angle_gamma   90.00
#
_symmetry.space_group_name_H-M   'P 1'
#
loop_
_entity.id
_entity.type
_entity.pdbx_description
1 polymer ?
#
loop_
_entity_poly.entity_id
_entity_poly.type
_entity_poly.pdbx_seq_one_letter_code
_entity_poly.pdbx_strand_id
1 'polypeptide(L)'
;MVANMNYKRDVTNVRIILVIGPSGAGKSTALNALEDAGFSAVDNLPLSMIDQYIALEVETAKRRIVLAVDKRTTGFEKKVVEGLIKNLKLKFREECQIVYIHANPLR
;
A
#
# COMPACT_ATOMS: atom_id res chain seq x y z
N MET A 1 18.54 34.18 8.33
CA MET A 1 17.54 34.00 7.25
C MET A 1 17.06 32.56 7.33
N VAL A 2 15.87 32.34 7.88
CA VAL A 2 15.31 30.99 8.08
C VAL A 2 14.48 30.67 6.84
N ALA A 3 14.96 29.76 5.98
CA ALA A 3 14.16 29.23 4.89
C ALA A 3 13.21 28.17 5.48
N ASN A 4 11.93 28.54 5.60
CA ASN A 4 10.82 27.62 5.85
C ASN A 4 10.69 26.66 4.66
N MET A 5 11.29 25.47 4.78
CA MET A 5 11.05 24.37 3.86
C MET A 5 9.74 23.70 4.25
N ASN A 6 8.64 24.13 3.61
CA ASN A 6 7.35 23.47 3.70
C ASN A 6 7.49 22.01 3.23
N TYR A 7 7.58 21.08 4.18
CA TYR A 7 7.56 19.62 3.97
C TYR A 7 6.14 19.15 3.58
N LYS A 8 5.57 19.70 2.52
CA LYS A 8 4.47 19.02 1.83
C LYS A 8 5.15 17.91 1.04
N ARG A 9 5.15 16.67 1.56
CA ARG A 9 5.54 15.51 0.77
C ARG A 9 4.75 15.56 -0.53
N ASP A 10 5.46 15.60 -1.64
CA ASP A 10 4.81 15.59 -2.94
C ASP A 10 4.16 14.22 -3.15
N VAL A 11 2.86 14.14 -2.92
CA VAL A 11 2.08 12.89 -3.03
C VAL A 11 2.02 12.40 -4.48
N THR A 12 2.48 13.21 -5.44
CA THR A 12 2.54 12.85 -6.87
C THR A 12 3.53 11.72 -7.14
N ASN A 13 4.56 11.56 -6.29
CA ASN A 13 5.60 10.55 -6.52
C ASN A 13 5.25 9.17 -5.94
N VAL A 14 4.12 9.02 -5.26
CA VAL A 14 3.68 7.73 -4.69
C VAL A 14 3.14 6.84 -5.80
N ARG A 15 3.78 5.68 -6.01
CA ARG A 15 3.35 4.66 -6.97
C ARG A 15 2.79 3.40 -6.33
N ILE A 16 3.12 3.12 -5.07
CA ILE A 16 2.66 1.92 -4.36
C ILE A 16 2.09 2.33 -3.02
N ILE A 17 0.86 1.92 -2.75
CA ILE A 17 0.25 2.01 -1.42
C ILE A 17 -0.06 0.59 -0.94
N LEU A 18 0.48 0.19 0.20
CA LEU A 18 0.10 -1.05 0.87
C LEU A 18 -0.86 -0.72 2.02
N VAL A 19 -2.12 -1.10 1.89
CA VAL A 19 -3.16 -0.93 2.91
C VAL A 19 -3.25 -2.21 3.75
N ILE A 20 -3.03 -2.09 5.05
CA ILE A 20 -3.08 -3.19 6.01
C ILE A 20 -4.11 -2.87 7.07
N GLY A 21 -4.87 -3.87 7.51
CA GLY A 21 -5.80 -3.71 8.61
C GLY A 21 -6.69 -4.94 8.80
N PRO A 22 -7.33 -5.10 9.97
CA PRO A 22 -8.25 -6.21 10.19
C PRO A 22 -9.42 -6.19 9.19
N SER A 23 -10.10 -7.34 9.04
CA SER A 23 -11.33 -7.41 8.25
C SER A 23 -12.36 -6.44 8.83
N GLY A 24 -13.08 -5.72 7.97
CA GLY A 24 -14.07 -4.71 8.40
C GLY A 24 -13.50 -3.34 8.81
N ALA A 25 -12.17 -3.14 8.78
CA ALA A 25 -11.57 -1.85 9.17
C ALA A 25 -11.81 -0.69 8.18
N GLY A 26 -12.48 -0.91 7.06
CA GLY A 26 -12.67 0.10 6.00
C GLY A 26 -11.62 0.07 4.89
N LYS A 27 -10.88 -1.04 4.72
CA LYS A 27 -9.91 -1.19 3.60
C LYS A 27 -10.57 -1.00 2.23
N SER A 28 -11.74 -1.59 2.00
CA SER A 28 -12.47 -1.43 0.74
C SER A 28 -12.83 0.04 0.47
N THR A 29 -13.23 0.80 1.49
CA THR A 29 -13.45 2.25 1.38
C THR A 29 -12.17 2.98 0.98
N ALA A 30 -11.03 2.64 1.59
CA ALA A 30 -9.74 3.23 1.23
C ALA A 30 -9.30 2.86 -0.18
N LEU A 31 -9.52 1.62 -0.63
CA LEU A 31 -9.25 1.19 -2.00
C LEU A 31 -10.06 2.01 -2.99
N ASN A 32 -11.39 2.10 -2.82
CA ASN A 32 -12.26 2.89 -3.72
C ASN A 32 -11.81 4.36 -3.81
N ALA A 33 -11.51 4.99 -2.66
CA ALA A 33 -11.03 6.37 -2.65
C ALA A 33 -9.68 6.55 -3.37
N LEU A 34 -8.82 5.52 -3.36
CA LEU A 34 -7.56 5.52 -4.08
C LEU A 34 -7.73 5.22 -5.56
N GLU A 35 -8.71 4.41 -5.95
CA GLU A 35 -9.11 4.23 -7.35
C GLU A 35 -9.59 5.54 -7.96
N ASP A 36 -10.45 6.27 -7.26
CA ASP A 36 -10.90 7.62 -7.65
C ASP A 36 -9.71 8.59 -7.78
N ALA A 37 -8.62 8.36 -7.04
CA ALA A 37 -7.37 9.11 -7.10
C ALA A 37 -6.37 8.59 -8.17
N GLY A 38 -6.79 7.64 -9.01
CA GLY A 38 -6.02 7.12 -10.14
C GLY A 38 -5.07 5.97 -9.81
N PHE A 39 -5.28 5.25 -8.71
CA PHE A 39 -4.57 4.00 -8.41
C PHE A 39 -5.35 2.79 -8.95
N SER A 40 -4.63 1.75 -9.40
CA SER A 40 -5.22 0.43 -9.64
C SER A 40 -5.28 -0.33 -8.32
N ALA A 41 -6.48 -0.60 -7.81
CA ALA A 41 -6.64 -1.34 -6.56
C ALA A 41 -6.67 -2.85 -6.77
N VAL A 42 -5.99 -3.56 -5.88
CA VAL A 42 -6.04 -5.02 -5.80
C VAL A 42 -6.21 -5.44 -4.34
N ASP A 43 -7.22 -6.27 -4.10
CA ASP A 43 -7.46 -6.92 -2.82
C ASP A 43 -7.20 -8.43 -2.94
N ASN A 44 -6.82 -9.05 -1.82
CA ASN A 44 -6.69 -10.49 -1.67
C ASN A 44 -5.73 -11.19 -2.66
N LEU A 45 -4.74 -10.48 -3.20
CA LEU A 45 -3.68 -11.08 -4.01
C LEU A 45 -2.78 -11.96 -3.12
N PRO A 46 -2.48 -13.22 -3.48
CA PRO A 46 -1.57 -14.06 -2.71
C PRO A 46 -0.22 -13.35 -2.48
N LEU A 47 0.32 -13.42 -1.26
CA LEU A 47 1.56 -12.70 -0.93
C LEU A 47 2.73 -13.10 -1.84
N SER A 48 2.77 -14.34 -2.31
CA SER A 48 3.76 -14.85 -3.26
C SER A 48 3.72 -14.21 -4.65
N MET A 49 2.61 -13.54 -5.01
CA MET A 49 2.42 -12.90 -6.32
C MET A 49 2.66 -11.39 -6.30
N ILE A 50 2.77 -10.78 -5.11
CA ILE A 50 2.88 -9.31 -4.99
C ILE A 50 4.09 -8.75 -5.74
N ASP A 51 5.26 -9.37 -5.60
CA ASP A 51 6.48 -8.88 -6.25
C ASP A 51 6.37 -8.91 -7.78
N GLN A 52 5.79 -9.97 -8.33
CA GLN A 52 5.56 -10.11 -9.78
C GLN A 52 4.55 -9.08 -10.29
N TYR A 53 3.47 -8.88 -9.54
CA TYR A 53 2.46 -7.89 -9.87
C TYR A 53 3.03 -6.46 -9.86
N ILE A 54 3.88 -6.14 -8.88
CA ILE A 54 4.58 -4.85 -8.83
C ILE A 54 5.53 -4.66 -10.01
N ALA A 55 6.29 -5.70 -10.38
CA ALA A 55 7.18 -5.63 -11.53
C ALA A 55 6.41 -5.35 -12.84
N LEU A 56 5.23 -5.94 -12.99
CA LEU A 56 4.37 -5.71 -14.15
C LEU A 56 3.74 -4.30 -14.13
N GLU A 57 3.02 -3.96 -13.07
CA GLU A 57 2.21 -2.74 -13.07
C GLU A 57 3.05 -1.48 -12.84
N VAL A 58 4.00 -1.52 -11.90
CA VAL A 58 4.75 -0.33 -11.49
C VAL A 58 6.00 -0.16 -12.34
N GLU A 59 6.79 -1.22 -12.49
CA GLU A 59 8.08 -1.12 -13.18
C GLU A 59 7.92 -1.11 -14.69
N THR A 60 7.02 -1.94 -15.23
CA THR A 60 6.79 -2.04 -16.68
C THR A 60 5.71 -1.07 -17.15
N ALA A 61 4.49 -1.17 -16.62
CA ALA A 61 3.35 -0.37 -17.08
C ALA A 61 3.30 1.06 -16.50
N LYS A 62 4.20 1.40 -15.55
CA LYS A 62 4.29 2.71 -14.89
C LYS A 62 3.00 3.17 -14.21
N ARG A 63 2.15 2.22 -13.79
CA ARG A 63 0.90 2.49 -13.08
C ARG A 63 1.14 2.72 -11.60
N ARG A 64 0.23 3.47 -10.99
CA ARG A 64 0.12 3.62 -9.54
C ARG A 64 -0.81 2.52 -9.04
N ILE A 65 -0.41 1.79 -8.01
CA ILE A 65 -1.19 0.67 -7.48
C ILE A 65 -1.45 0.83 -5.99
N VAL A 66 -2.58 0.28 -5.54
CA VAL A 66 -2.86 0.06 -4.13
C VAL A 66 -3.14 -1.43 -3.90
N LEU A 67 -2.46 -2.01 -2.92
CA LEU A 67 -2.57 -3.40 -2.53
C LEU A 67 -3.18 -3.47 -1.13
N ALA A 68 -4.27 -4.24 -0.96
CA ALA A 68 -4.80 -4.55 0.37
C ALA A 68 -4.29 -5.92 0.86
N VAL A 69 -3.78 -5.94 2.09
CA VAL A 69 -3.36 -7.17 2.77
C VAL A 69 -4.04 -7.26 4.13
N ASP A 70 -4.69 -8.40 4.39
CA ASP A 70 -5.22 -8.75 5.70
C ASP A 70 -5.07 -10.24 6.00
N LYS A 71 -5.55 -10.67 7.16
CA LYS A 71 -5.44 -12.06 7.63
C LYS A 71 -6.06 -13.10 6.67
N ARG A 72 -6.89 -12.70 5.72
CA ARG A 72 -7.52 -13.57 4.71
C ARG A 72 -6.65 -13.73 3.47
N THR A 73 -5.68 -12.84 3.27
CA THR A 73 -4.76 -12.90 2.12
C THR A 73 -4.02 -14.23 2.13
N THR A 74 -4.04 -14.95 1.00
CA THR A 74 -3.37 -16.24 0.89
C THR A 74 -1.87 -16.11 1.16
N GLY A 75 -1.35 -16.97 2.04
CA GLY A 75 0.05 -16.93 2.49
C GLY A 75 0.31 -15.93 3.62
N PHE A 76 -0.73 -15.37 4.25
CA PHE A 76 -0.56 -14.41 5.34
C PHE A 76 0.13 -15.05 6.56
N GLU A 77 1.31 -14.53 6.85
CA GLU A 77 2.00 -14.70 8.13
C GLU A 77 2.62 -13.37 8.53
N LYS A 78 2.63 -13.06 9.83
CA LYS A 78 3.17 -11.79 10.34
C LYS A 78 4.58 -11.50 9.83
N LYS A 79 5.47 -12.50 9.90
CA LYS A 79 6.87 -12.38 9.43
C LYS A 79 6.96 -12.12 7.93
N VAL A 80 6.10 -12.74 7.13
CA VAL A 80 6.07 -12.57 5.68
C VAL A 80 5.64 -11.14 5.34
N VAL A 81 4.60 -10.62 5.99
CA VAL A 81 4.12 -9.25 5.78
C VAL A 81 5.16 -8.22 6.25
N GLU A 82 5.82 -8.45 7.38
CA GLU A 82 6.93 -7.60 7.85
C GLU A 82 8.09 -7.57 6.84
N GLY A 83 8.45 -8.74 6.28
CA GLY A 83 9.44 -8.86 5.20
C GLY A 83 9.03 -8.09 3.95
N LEU A 84 7.78 -8.24 3.50
CA LEU A 84 7.23 -7.50 2.37
C LEU A 84 7.34 -5.99 2.60
N ILE A 85 6.87 -5.47 3.73
CA ILE A 85 6.94 -4.03 4.05
C ILE A 85 8.38 -3.54 4.00
N LYS A 86 9.31 -4.28 4.58
CA LYS A 86 10.74 -3.93 4.57
C LYS A 86 11.27 -3.87 3.15
N ASN A 87 11.00 -4.89 2.35
CA ASN A 87 11.48 -4.98 0.96
C ASN A 87 10.91 -3.85 0.10
N LEU A 88 9.61 -3.56 0.22
CA LEU A 88 8.98 -2.47 -0.53
C LEU A 88 9.55 -1.10 -0.15
N LYS A 89 9.76 -0.83 1.14
CA LYS A 89 10.38 0.43 1.59
C LYS A 89 11.82 0.57 1.11
N LEU A 90 12.60 -0.51 1.14
CA LEU A 90 13.99 -0.48 0.67
C LEU A 90 14.09 -0.25 -0.84
N LYS A 91 13.22 -0.92 -1.62
CA LYS A 91 13.25 -0.89 -3.08
C LYS A 91 12.67 0.42 -3.65
N PHE A 92 11.55 0.89 -3.11
CA PHE A 92 10.78 2.00 -3.69
C PHE A 92 10.86 3.31 -2.89
N ARG A 93 11.42 3.28 -1.67
CA ARG A 93 11.66 4.48 -0.84
C ARG A 93 10.40 5.36 -0.73
N GLU A 94 10.50 6.63 -1.13
CA GLU A 94 9.42 7.62 -1.07
C GLU A 94 8.26 7.32 -2.04
N GLU A 95 8.46 6.44 -3.03
CA GLU A 95 7.41 6.02 -3.97
C GLU A 95 6.47 4.97 -3.36
N CYS A 96 6.79 4.44 -2.17
CA CYS A 96 5.99 3.45 -1.46
C CYS A 96 5.49 3.98 -0.11
N GLN A 97 4.19 3.87 0.12
CA GLN A 97 3.55 4.21 1.39
C GLN A 97 2.85 3.00 1.99
N ILE A 98 2.93 2.88 3.31
CA ILE A 98 2.24 1.84 4.07
C ILE A 98 1.19 2.53 4.90
N VAL A 99 -0.07 2.15 4.70
CA VAL A 99 -1.22 2.68 5.43
C VAL A 99 -1.76 1.56 6.30
N TYR A 100 -1.78 1.78 7.61
CA TYR A 100 -2.47 0.88 8.51
C TYR A 100 -3.83 1.49 8.88
N ILE A 101 -4.91 0.73 8.66
CA ILE A 101 -6.26 1.09 9.08
C ILE A 101 -6.66 0.25 10.29
N HIS A 102 -6.94 0.92 11.41
CA HIS A 102 -7.53 0.31 12.59
C HIS A 102 -9.00 0.69 12.68
N ALA A 103 -9.84 -0.24 13.13
CA ALA A 103 -11.16 0.07 13.66
C ALA A 103 -11.14 -0.19 15.16
N ASN A 104 -11.68 0.75 15.95
CA ASN A 104 -11.95 0.52 17.35
C ASN A 104 -13.35 -0.11 17.46
N PRO A 105 -13.49 -1.38 17.89
CA PRO A 105 -14.77 -2.06 17.93
C PRO A 105 -15.71 -1.58 19.05
N LEU A 106 -15.44 -0.43 19.68
CA LEU A 106 -16.22 0.12 20.78
C LEU A 106 -16.86 1.46 20.40
N ARG A 107 -17.92 1.35 19.62
CA ARG A 107 -19.17 2.12 19.78
C ARG A 107 -20.34 1.22 19.41
#